data_AF-A0A1H0ML95-F1
#
_entry.id   AF-A0A1H0ML95-F1
#
_cell.length_a   1.000
_cell.length_b   1.000
_cell.length_c   1.000
_cell.angle_alpha   90.00
_cell.angle_beta   90.00
_cell.angle_gamma   90.00
#
_symmetry.space_group_name_H-M   'P 1'
#
loop_
_entity.id
_entity.type
_entity.pdbx_description
1 polymer ?
#
loop_
_entity_poly.entity_id
_entity_poly.type
_entity_poly.pdbx_seq_one_letter_code
_entity_poly.pdbx_strand_id
1 'polypeptide(L)'
;MSNIIPFPAVPDPFDDDPFTEAQYDGPVVRIRPNATLYTLNEVAYLLDIPCRDLEEELIEGVIPGTPIGDDWLIERARYEAWLNGLANEGGSL
;
A
#
# COMPACT_ATOMS: atom_id res chain seq x y z
N MET A 1 32.41 0.27 38.85
CA MET A 1 32.54 0.31 37.38
C MET A 1 32.15 -1.05 36.85
N SER A 2 30.88 -1.22 36.44
CA SER A 2 30.42 -2.43 35.76
C SER A 2 29.69 -1.98 34.50
N ASN A 3 30.36 -2.15 33.37
CA ASN A 3 29.83 -1.82 32.05
C ASN A 3 28.98 -3.02 31.61
N ILE A 4 27.67 -2.94 31.79
CA ILE A 4 26.73 -3.94 31.28
C ILE A 4 26.60 -3.66 29.79
N ILE A 5 27.17 -4.54 28.96
CA ILE A 5 26.96 -4.52 27.52
C ILE A 5 25.49 -4.92 27.30
N PRO A 6 24.60 -4.06 26.78
CA PRO A 6 23.28 -4.51 26.40
C PRO A 6 23.46 -5.53 25.27
N PHE A 7 22.86 -6.71 25.43
CA PHE A 7 22.72 -7.66 24.32
C PHE A 7 22.05 -6.92 23.14
N PRO A 8 22.51 -7.09 21.89
CA PRO A 8 21.70 -6.67 20.75
C PRO A 8 20.40 -7.47 20.81
N ALA A 9 19.26 -6.77 20.78
CA ALA A 9 17.97 -7.43 20.60
C ALA A 9 18.06 -8.27 19.33
N VAL A 10 18.03 -9.59 19.48
CA VAL A 10 17.74 -10.47 18.35
C VAL A 10 16.33 -10.08 17.92
N PRO A 11 16.09 -9.63 16.68
CA PRO A 11 14.71 -9.43 16.23
C PRO A 11 13.98 -10.77 16.38
N ASP A 12 12.90 -10.75 17.15
CA ASP A 12 12.11 -11.95 17.43
C ASP A 12 11.51 -12.43 16.09
N PRO A 13 11.76 -13.68 15.66
CA PRO A 13 11.25 -14.17 14.37
C PRO A 13 9.72 -14.39 14.38
N PHE A 14 9.05 -14.10 15.51
CA PHE A 14 7.63 -14.28 15.74
C PHE A 14 6.95 -13.03 16.31
N ASP A 15 7.50 -11.83 16.09
CA ASP A 15 6.69 -10.60 16.06
C ASP A 15 5.84 -10.61 14.76
N ASP A 16 5.09 -11.70 14.61
CA ASP A 16 4.02 -11.94 13.64
C ASP A 16 2.77 -11.48 14.40
N ASP A 17 2.56 -10.16 14.44
CA ASP A 17 1.31 -9.64 14.94
C ASP A 17 0.21 -10.18 13.99
N PRO A 18 -0.76 -10.98 14.48
CA PRO A 18 -1.78 -11.57 13.61
C PRO A 18 -2.75 -10.52 13.03
N PHE A 19 -2.58 -9.24 13.39
CA PHE A 19 -3.24 -8.06 12.83
C PHE A 19 -2.24 -7.09 12.18
N THR A 20 -1.04 -7.53 11.80
CA THR A 20 -0.24 -6.75 10.86
C THR A 20 -1.07 -6.64 9.59
N GLU A 21 -1.58 -5.45 9.26
CA GLU A 21 -2.23 -5.14 7.98
C GLU A 21 -1.43 -5.86 6.90
N ALA A 22 -2.04 -6.86 6.27
CA ALA A 22 -1.30 -7.81 5.45
C ALA A 22 -0.59 -7.04 4.34
N GLN A 23 0.75 -7.04 4.36
CA GLN A 23 1.53 -6.29 3.38
C GLN A 23 1.32 -6.87 1.98
N TYR A 24 1.70 -6.09 0.97
CA TYR A 24 1.68 -6.55 -0.41
C TYR A 24 2.45 -7.87 -0.60
N ASP A 25 1.74 -8.97 -0.86
CA ASP A 25 2.32 -10.32 -1.11
C ASP A 25 2.56 -10.61 -2.61
N GLY A 26 2.43 -9.60 -3.48
CA GLY A 26 2.54 -9.77 -4.92
C GLY A 26 3.99 -9.67 -5.46
N PRO A 27 4.18 -9.85 -6.79
CA PRO A 27 5.48 -9.71 -7.41
C PRO A 27 6.00 -8.26 -7.35
N VAL A 28 7.32 -8.09 -7.17
CA VAL A 28 7.93 -6.75 -7.22
C VAL A 28 7.65 -6.11 -8.59
N VAL A 29 6.83 -5.06 -8.59
CA VAL A 29 6.41 -4.33 -9.77
C VAL A 29 7.36 -3.17 -10.04
N ARG A 30 7.73 -2.99 -11.32
CA ARG A 30 8.54 -1.85 -11.75
C ARG A 30 7.65 -0.68 -12.15
N ILE A 31 7.43 0.21 -11.21
CA ILE A 31 6.65 1.43 -11.43
C ILE A 31 7.43 2.37 -12.34
N ARG A 32 6.85 2.71 -13.48
CA ARG A 32 7.44 3.67 -14.40
C ARG A 32 7.16 5.10 -13.90
N PRO A 33 8.17 5.97 -13.74
CA PRO A 33 7.99 7.32 -13.20
C PRO A 33 7.13 8.22 -14.10
N ASN A 34 6.96 7.87 -15.38
CA ASN A 34 6.10 8.57 -16.34
C ASN A 34 4.83 7.78 -16.71
N ALA A 35 4.46 6.75 -15.92
CA ALA A 35 3.19 6.06 -16.14
C ALA A 35 2.01 7.01 -15.90
N THR A 36 1.05 7.00 -16.81
CA THR A 36 -0.24 7.70 -16.67
C THR A 36 -1.31 6.80 -16.06
N LEU A 37 -1.11 5.48 -16.11
CA LEU A 37 -2.00 4.44 -15.62
C LEU A 37 -1.19 3.48 -14.75
N TYR A 38 -1.74 3.12 -13.59
CA TYR A 38 -1.24 2.08 -12.72
C TYR A 38 -2.15 0.87 -12.78
N THR A 39 -1.55 -0.31 -12.67
CA THR A 39 -2.26 -1.57 -12.48
C THR A 39 -2.59 -1.78 -11.00
N LEU A 40 -3.51 -2.72 -10.72
CA LEU A 40 -3.82 -3.16 -9.35
C LEU A 40 -2.55 -3.47 -8.55
N ASN A 41 -1.63 -4.26 -9.12
CA ASN A 41 -0.38 -4.62 -8.47
C ASN A 41 0.51 -3.42 -8.16
N GLU A 42 0.61 -2.45 -9.08
CA GLU A 42 1.41 -1.24 -8.86
C GLU A 42 0.85 -0.37 -7.74
N VAL A 43 -0.48 -0.23 -7.65
CA VAL A 43 -1.12 0.54 -6.57
C VAL A 43 -1.04 -0.20 -5.24
N ALA A 44 -1.25 -1.51 -5.25
CA ALA A 44 -1.14 -2.35 -4.04
C ALA A 44 0.28 -2.28 -3.47
N TYR A 45 1.30 -2.31 -4.34
CA TYR A 45 2.69 -2.11 -3.96
C TYR A 45 2.98 -0.68 -3.45
N LEU A 46 2.31 0.36 -3.97
CA LEU A 46 2.50 1.74 -3.51
C LEU A 46 1.87 2.01 -2.15
N LEU A 47 0.73 1.38 -1.87
CA LEU A 47 0.01 1.50 -0.61
C LEU A 47 0.47 0.48 0.44
N ASP A 48 1.29 -0.49 0.02
CA ASP A 48 1.75 -1.62 0.85
C ASP A 48 0.61 -2.45 1.44
N ILE A 49 -0.49 -2.59 0.69
CA ILE A 49 -1.68 -3.37 1.05
C ILE A 49 -1.80 -4.60 0.13
N PRO A 50 -2.55 -5.65 0.52
CA PRO A 50 -2.71 -6.81 -0.32
C PRO A 50 -3.61 -6.50 -1.51
N CYS A 51 -3.34 -7.13 -2.65
CA CYS A 51 -4.14 -6.93 -3.87
C CYS A 51 -5.63 -7.21 -3.66
N ARG A 52 -5.96 -8.12 -2.75
CA ARG A 52 -7.34 -8.49 -2.42
C ARG A 52 -8.09 -7.34 -1.78
N ASP A 53 -7.54 -6.74 -0.73
CA ASP A 53 -8.18 -5.62 -0.04
C ASP A 53 -8.25 -4.42 -1.01
N LEU A 54 -7.20 -4.19 -1.81
CA LEU A 54 -7.24 -3.15 -2.84
C LEU A 54 -8.36 -3.39 -3.86
N GLU A 55 -8.57 -4.64 -4.29
CA GLU A 55 -9.65 -5.00 -5.20
C GLU A 55 -11.03 -4.77 -4.57
N GLU A 56 -11.21 -5.11 -3.28
CA GLU A 56 -12.44 -4.80 -2.55
C GLU A 56 -12.69 -3.28 -2.48
N GLU A 57 -11.68 -2.48 -2.15
CA GLU A 57 -11.76 -1.01 -2.11
C GLU A 57 -12.09 -0.39 -3.49
N LEU A 58 -11.60 -1.02 -4.57
CA LEU A 58 -11.92 -0.63 -5.95
C LEU A 58 -13.35 -0.99 -6.34
N ILE A 59 -13.85 -2.15 -5.88
CA ILE A 59 -15.23 -2.59 -6.08
C ILE A 59 -16.21 -1.70 -5.29
N GLU A 60 -15.86 -1.35 -4.06
CA GLU A 60 -16.63 -0.42 -3.23
C GLU A 60 -16.57 1.02 -3.74
N GLY A 61 -15.60 1.32 -4.61
CA GLY A 61 -15.41 2.64 -5.22
C GLY A 61 -14.73 3.65 -4.29
N VAL A 62 -14.05 3.18 -3.25
CA VAL A 62 -13.23 4.01 -2.35
C VAL A 62 -12.01 4.54 -3.10
N ILE A 63 -11.38 3.67 -3.89
CA ILE A 63 -10.22 4.01 -4.72
C ILE A 63 -10.67 4.24 -6.16
N PRO A 64 -10.25 5.34 -6.82
CA PRO A 64 -10.67 5.65 -8.17
C PRO A 64 -9.96 4.77 -9.21
N GLY A 65 -10.54 3.61 -9.52
CA GLY A 65 -10.09 2.74 -10.60
C GLY A 65 -11.17 2.45 -11.65
N THR A 66 -10.74 1.96 -12.80
CA THR A 66 -11.59 1.50 -13.89
C THR A 66 -11.32 0.02 -14.14
N PRO A 67 -12.34 -0.86 -14.09
CA PRO A 67 -12.17 -2.25 -14.42
C PRO A 67 -11.98 -2.41 -15.95
N ILE A 68 -10.95 -3.14 -16.34
CA ILE A 68 -10.59 -3.43 -17.73
C ILE A 68 -10.40 -4.95 -17.87
N GLY A 69 -11.50 -5.63 -18.20
CA GLY A 69 -11.51 -7.10 -18.24
C GLY A 69 -11.40 -7.69 -16.84
N ASP A 70 -10.39 -8.53 -16.62
CA ASP A 70 -10.05 -9.14 -15.33
C ASP A 70 -9.04 -8.31 -14.52
N ASP A 71 -8.60 -7.16 -15.03
CA ASP A 71 -7.63 -6.27 -14.39
C ASP A 71 -8.26 -4.92 -14.02
N TRP A 72 -7.63 -4.21 -13.08
CA TRP A 72 -7.98 -2.84 -12.73
C TRP A 72 -6.90 -1.86 -13.20
N LEU A 73 -7.34 -0.77 -13.82
CA LEU A 73 -6.49 0.37 -14.17
C LEU A 73 -6.87 1.60 -13.34
N ILE A 74 -5.87 2.16 -12.68
CA ILE A 74 -5.98 3.36 -11.87
C ILE A 74 -5.28 4.50 -12.62
N GLU A 75 -6.01 5.58 -12.94
CA GLU A 75 -5.41 6.77 -13.53
C GLU A 75 -4.55 7.48 -12.50
N ARG A 76 -3.26 7.68 -12.79
CA ARG A 76 -2.31 8.33 -11.87
C ARG A 76 -2.83 9.68 -11.37
N ALA A 77 -3.37 10.50 -12.27
CA ALA A 77 -3.89 11.82 -11.91
C ALA A 77 -5.05 11.74 -10.91
N ARG A 78 -5.93 10.74 -11.04
CA ARG A 78 -7.03 10.51 -10.08
C ARG A 78 -6.52 9.95 -8.77
N TYR A 79 -5.56 9.04 -8.82
CA TYR A 79 -4.92 8.47 -7.64
C TYR A 79 -4.19 9.54 -6.82
N GLU A 80 -3.39 10.39 -7.46
CA GLU A 80 -2.70 11.51 -6.80
C GLU A 80 -3.73 12.52 -6.23
N ALA A 81 -4.82 12.80 -6.93
CA ALA A 81 -5.89 13.65 -6.43
C ALA A 81 -6.62 13.03 -5.21
N TRP A 82 -6.84 11.71 -5.22
CA TRP A 82 -7.41 10.96 -4.11
C TRP A 82 -6.47 10.93 -2.89
N LEU A 83 -5.18 10.66 -3.09
CA LEU A 83 -4.15 10.74 -2.04
C LEU A 83 -4.10 12.14 -1.41
N ASN A 84 -4.15 13.18 -2.25
CA ASN A 84 -4.19 14.56 -1.77
C ASN A 84 -5.50 14.87 -1.03
N GLY A 85 -6.61 14.26 -1.44
CA GLY A 85 -7.91 14.34 -0.76
C GLY A 85 -7.85 13.71 0.63
N LEU A 86 -7.35 12.48 0.75
CA LEU A 86 -7.12 11.78 2.02
C LEU A 86 -6.23 12.58 2.97
N ALA A 87 -5.12 13.13 2.46
CA ALA A 87 -4.22 13.96 3.26
C ALA A 87 -4.91 15.22 3.81
N ASN A 88 -5.91 15.74 3.10
CA ASN A 88 -6.68 16.91 3.52
C ASN A 88 -7.77 16.57 4.54
N GLU A 89 -8.27 15.33 4.57
CA GLU A 89 -9.25 14.87 5.58
C GLU A 89 -8.62 14.57 6.94
N GLY A 90 -7.32 14.24 6.96
CA GLY A 90 -6.52 14.10 8.20
C GLY A 90 -5.96 15.42 8.75
N GLY A 91 -6.08 16.52 8.00
CA GLY A 91 -5.61 17.85 8.38
C GLY A 91 -6.70 18.67 9.06
N SER A 92 -7.09 18.29 10.28
CA SER A 92 -7.88 19.19 11.13
C SER A 92 -7.05 20.42 11.49
N LEU A 93 -7.58 21.59 11.10
CA LEU A 93 -7.15 22.94 11.44
C LEU A 93 -7.11 23.21 12.94
#